data_AF-F8AJ89-F1
#
_entry.id   AF-F8AJ89-F1
#
_cell.length_a   1.000
_cell.length_b   1.000
_cell.length_c   1.000
_cell.angle_alpha   90.00
_cell.angle_beta   90.00
_cell.angle_gamma   90.00
#
_symmetry.space_group_name_H-M   'P 1'
#
loop_
_entity.id
_entity.type
_entity.pdbx_description
1 polymer ?
#
loop_
_entity_poly.entity_id
_entity_poly.type
_entity_poly.pdbx_seq_one_letter_code
_entity_poly.pdbx_strand_id
1 'polypeptide(L)'
;MARVSWVVKSGKRLYGRVLGTYAYLVVIDLGTGQGMCTCPRGGNCKHVMAVLWEYERGNYIEADANLITAEAEVWRFAAENREFGKEIILREIGHALKTDESGSRVGELFLKALEMLDGDETFRLRLSMLFEEFERIFYDHAITGIIASRLRGSPEGSSP
;
A
#
# COMPACT_ATOMS: atom_id res chain seq x y z
N MET A 1 0.24 1.03 16.92
CA MET A 1 -1.21 1.19 16.62
C MET A 1 -1.44 0.71 15.19
N ALA A 2 -2.44 -0.12 14.94
CA ALA A 2 -2.70 -0.62 13.58
C ALA A 2 -3.44 0.45 12.76
N ARG A 3 -3.06 0.64 11.50
CA ARG A 3 -3.64 1.66 10.60
C ARG A 3 -4.29 1.01 9.40
N VAL A 4 -5.49 1.44 9.03
CA VAL A 4 -6.12 0.98 7.79
C VAL A 4 -5.36 1.59 6.61
N SER A 5 -4.91 0.74 5.68
CA SER A 5 -4.31 1.17 4.42
C SER A 5 -5.42 1.60 3.49
N TRP A 6 -6.28 0.67 3.10
CA TRP A 6 -7.41 0.90 2.20
C TRP A 6 -8.62 0.04 2.56
N VAL A 7 -9.78 0.44 2.07
CA VAL A 7 -11.05 -0.28 2.15
C VAL A 7 -11.71 -0.28 0.78
N VAL A 8 -12.20 -1.44 0.35
CA VAL A 8 -12.97 -1.64 -0.89
C VAL A 8 -14.32 -2.22 -0.53
N LYS A 9 -15.39 -1.63 -1.03
CA LYS A 9 -16.75 -2.18 -0.96
C LYS A 9 -17.13 -2.78 -2.30
N SER A 10 -17.66 -4.00 -2.29
CA SER A 10 -18.26 -4.63 -3.46
C SER A 10 -19.54 -5.33 -3.03
N GLY A 11 -20.68 -4.78 -3.45
CA GLY A 11 -22.00 -5.23 -3.04
C GLY A 11 -22.16 -5.21 -1.50
N LYS A 12 -22.43 -6.37 -0.90
CA LYS A 12 -22.58 -6.55 0.55
C LYS A 12 -21.29 -6.97 1.25
N ARG A 13 -20.12 -6.80 0.62
CA ARG A 13 -18.83 -7.16 1.21
C ARG A 13 -17.91 -5.96 1.30
N LEU A 14 -17.21 -5.84 2.43
CA LEU A 14 -16.04 -4.98 2.57
C LEU A 14 -14.78 -5.84 2.56
N TYR A 15 -13.76 -5.35 1.88
CA TYR A 15 -12.41 -5.86 1.91
C TYR A 15 -11.52 -4.75 2.43
N GLY A 16 -10.67 -5.04 3.40
CA GLY A 16 -9.77 -4.06 3.98
C GLY A 16 -8.38 -4.60 4.14
N ARG A 17 -7.40 -3.70 4.10
CA ARG A 17 -6.02 -4.00 4.47
C ARG A 17 -5.61 -3.15 5.64
N VAL A 18 -5.08 -3.79 6.68
CA VAL A 18 -4.71 -3.15 7.93
C VAL A 18 -3.24 -3.42 8.24
N LEU A 19 -2.47 -2.36 8.40
CA LEU A 19 -1.04 -2.38 8.69
C LEU A 19 -0.84 -2.40 10.21
N GLY A 20 -0.58 -3.58 10.76
CA GLY A 20 -0.28 -3.80 12.18
C GLY A 20 1.14 -4.33 12.38
N THR A 21 1.31 -5.33 13.25
CA THR A 21 2.59 -6.08 13.34
C THR A 21 2.97 -6.70 11.99
N TYR A 22 1.97 -7.19 11.26
CA TYR A 22 2.04 -7.58 9.87
C TYR A 22 0.90 -6.90 9.11
N ALA A 23 0.90 -7.01 7.79
CA ALA A 23 -0.25 -6.61 7.00
C ALA A 23 -1.34 -7.67 7.11
N TYR A 24 -2.54 -7.27 7.52
CA TYR A 24 -3.68 -8.15 7.66
C TYR A 24 -4.76 -7.82 6.63
N LEU A 25 -5.32 -8.86 6.02
CA LEU A 25 -6.49 -8.75 5.17
C LEU A 25 -7.74 -8.95 6.03
N VAL A 26 -8.76 -8.15 5.76
CA VAL A 26 -10.06 -8.15 6.44
C VAL A 26 -11.14 -8.34 5.40
N VAL A 27 -12.12 -9.19 5.70
CA VAL A 27 -13.34 -9.35 4.91
C VAL A 27 -14.53 -9.22 5.85
N ILE A 28 -15.52 -8.40 5.49
CA ILE A 28 -16.73 -8.23 6.29
C ILE A 28 -17.95 -8.44 5.39
N ASP A 29 -18.89 -9.26 5.85
CA ASP A 29 -20.20 -9.38 5.25
C ASP A 29 -21.14 -8.35 5.91
N LEU A 30 -21.57 -7.35 5.15
CA LEU A 30 -22.46 -6.28 5.62
C LEU A 30 -23.89 -6.76 5.86
N GLY A 31 -24.30 -7.90 5.29
CA GLY A 31 -25.63 -8.47 5.51
C GLY A 31 -25.75 -9.18 6.86
N THR A 32 -24.66 -9.79 7.33
CA THR A 32 -24.62 -10.55 8.60
C THR A 32 -23.85 -9.85 9.71
N GLY A 33 -23.02 -8.85 9.37
CA GLY A 33 -22.08 -8.19 10.28
C GLY A 33 -20.86 -9.05 10.65
N GLN A 34 -20.68 -10.23 10.05
CA GLN A 34 -19.55 -11.10 10.37
C GLN A 34 -18.28 -10.65 9.65
N GLY A 35 -17.19 -10.50 10.41
CA GLY A 35 -15.87 -10.16 9.89
C GLY A 35 -14.85 -11.26 10.11
N MET A 36 -14.02 -11.50 9.09
CA MET A 36 -12.83 -12.33 9.12
C MET A 36 -11.59 -11.47 8.97
N CYS A 37 -10.50 -11.82 9.65
CA CYS A 37 -9.21 -11.17 9.51
C CYS A 37 -8.09 -12.21 9.54
N THR A 38 -7.02 -11.97 8.79
CA THR A 38 -5.84 -12.87 8.77
C THR A 38 -4.92 -12.71 9.99
N CYS A 39 -5.28 -11.89 10.96
CA CYS A 39 -4.53 -11.79 12.21
C CYS A 39 -4.71 -13.05 13.08
N PRO A 40 -3.83 -13.30 14.07
CA PRO A 40 -3.92 -14.50 14.91
C PRO A 40 -5.25 -14.67 15.67
N ARG A 41 -6.00 -13.58 15.90
CA ARG A 41 -7.33 -13.63 16.53
C ARG A 41 -8.43 -14.09 15.54
N GLY A 42 -8.22 -13.94 14.24
CA GLY A 42 -9.20 -14.31 13.22
C GLY A 42 -10.38 -13.35 13.15
N GLY A 43 -11.56 -13.79 13.61
CA GLY A 43 -12.82 -13.05 13.47
C GLY A 43 -12.93 -11.79 14.33
N ASN A 44 -13.89 -10.92 13.99
CA ASN A 44 -14.36 -9.72 14.73
C ASN A 44 -13.34 -9.05 15.66
N CYS A 45 -12.11 -8.90 15.18
CA CYS A 45 -11.01 -8.32 15.94
C CYS A 45 -11.02 -6.79 15.78
N LYS A 46 -10.12 -6.09 16.48
CA LYS A 46 -9.97 -4.64 16.33
C LYS A 46 -9.70 -4.18 14.90
N HIS A 47 -9.13 -5.03 14.03
CA HIS A 47 -8.91 -4.70 12.62
C HIS A 47 -10.22 -4.70 11.83
N VAL A 48 -11.13 -5.64 12.12
CA VAL A 48 -12.50 -5.65 11.56
C VAL A 48 -13.21 -4.36 11.94
N MET A 49 -13.17 -3.97 13.22
CA MET A 49 -13.79 -2.73 13.69
C MET A 49 -13.17 -1.49 13.04
N ALA A 50 -11.85 -1.47 12.84
CA ALA A 50 -11.17 -0.37 12.16
C ALA A 50 -11.62 -0.21 10.70
N VAL A 51 -11.80 -1.33 9.96
CA VAL A 51 -12.31 -1.29 8.58
C VAL A 51 -13.77 -0.83 8.54
N LEU A 52 -14.61 -1.30 9.48
CA LEU A 52 -15.99 -0.81 9.61
C LEU A 52 -16.04 0.70 9.87
N TRP A 53 -15.19 1.22 10.76
CA TRP A 53 -15.16 2.66 11.03
C TRP A 53 -14.74 3.50 9.82
N GLU A 54 -13.77 3.06 9.03
CA GLU A 54 -13.42 3.75 7.79
C GLU A 54 -14.57 3.71 6.78
N TYR A 55 -15.26 2.58 6.67
CA TYR A 55 -16.47 2.46 5.83
C TYR A 55 -17.58 3.41 6.28
N GLU A 56 -17.91 3.45 7.58
CA GLU A 56 -18.93 4.33 8.15
C GLU A 56 -18.61 5.82 7.96
N ARG A 57 -17.32 6.16 7.86
CA ARG A 57 -16.83 7.52 7.56
C ARG A 57 -16.83 7.86 6.07
N GLY A 58 -17.17 6.91 5.19
CA GLY A 58 -17.12 7.09 3.74
C GLY A 58 -15.72 6.92 3.13
N ASN A 59 -14.74 6.43 3.88
CA ASN A 59 -13.37 6.23 3.43
C ASN A 59 -13.17 4.86 2.79
N TYR A 60 -13.84 4.62 1.65
CA TYR A 60 -13.73 3.37 0.90
C TYR A 60 -13.83 3.61 -0.61
N ILE A 61 -13.32 2.66 -1.37
CA ILE A 61 -13.49 2.57 -2.82
C ILE A 61 -14.72 1.72 -3.09
N GLU A 62 -15.70 2.26 -3.81
CA GLU A 62 -16.82 1.44 -4.32
C GLU A 62 -16.37 0.72 -5.59
N ALA A 63 -16.57 -0.59 -5.62
CA ALA A 63 -16.14 -1.46 -6.70
C ALA A 63 -17.32 -2.29 -7.24
N ASP A 64 -17.18 -2.73 -8.49
CA ASP A 64 -18.20 -3.55 -9.14
C ASP A 64 -18.41 -4.89 -8.44
N ALA A 65 -19.59 -5.48 -8.65
CA ALA A 65 -19.93 -6.80 -8.12
C ALA A 65 -19.01 -7.92 -8.64
N ASN A 66 -18.38 -7.72 -9.81
CA ASN A 66 -17.45 -8.66 -10.44
C ASN A 66 -15.99 -8.41 -10.03
N LEU A 67 -15.76 -7.97 -8.80
CA LEU A 67 -14.43 -7.71 -8.25
C LEU A 67 -13.53 -8.95 -8.36
N ILE A 68 -12.43 -8.85 -9.13
CA ILE A 68 -11.44 -9.94 -9.24
C ILE A 68 -10.67 -10.07 -7.93
N THR A 69 -10.00 -8.98 -7.51
CA THR A 69 -9.40 -8.87 -6.18
C THR A 69 -9.51 -7.43 -5.69
N ALA A 70 -9.63 -7.24 -4.37
CA ALA A 70 -9.64 -5.91 -3.77
C ALA A 70 -8.33 -5.14 -4.01
N GLU A 71 -7.18 -5.83 -4.00
CA GLU A 71 -5.89 -5.18 -4.23
C GLU A 71 -5.75 -4.67 -5.67
N ALA A 72 -6.17 -5.45 -6.68
CA ALA A 72 -6.15 -4.98 -8.07
C ALA A 72 -7.04 -3.74 -8.26
N GLU A 73 -8.20 -3.73 -7.60
CA GLU A 73 -9.11 -2.59 -7.63
C GLU A 73 -8.53 -1.33 -6.98
N VAL A 74 -7.84 -1.49 -5.84
CA VAL A 74 -7.13 -0.38 -5.20
C VAL A 74 -6.11 0.23 -6.15
N TRP A 75 -5.34 -0.60 -6.87
CA TRP A 75 -4.34 -0.10 -7.80
C TRP A 75 -4.95 0.50 -9.08
N ARG A 76 -6.08 -0.04 -9.56
CA ARG A 76 -6.87 0.60 -10.63
C ARG A 76 -7.35 1.98 -10.22
N PHE A 77 -7.98 2.09 -9.05
CA PHE A 77 -8.44 3.36 -8.51
C PHE A 77 -7.29 4.33 -8.26
N ALA A 78 -6.15 3.86 -7.74
CA ALA A 78 -4.95 4.67 -7.52
C ALA A 78 -4.35 5.22 -8.83
N ALA A 79 -4.47 4.50 -9.95
CA ALA A 79 -4.03 4.99 -11.25
C ALA A 79 -4.87 6.18 -11.74
N GLU A 80 -6.17 6.18 -11.43
CA GLU A 80 -7.12 7.27 -11.74
C GLU A 80 -7.07 8.40 -10.70
N ASN A 81 -6.73 8.07 -9.45
CA ASN A 81 -6.65 8.99 -8.32
C ASN A 81 -5.25 8.96 -7.69
N ARG A 82 -4.33 9.71 -8.30
CA ARG A 82 -2.89 9.65 -7.99
C ARG A 82 -2.58 10.05 -6.55
N GLU A 83 -3.24 11.07 -6.00
CA GLU A 83 -3.01 11.50 -4.61
C GLU A 83 -3.37 10.41 -3.61
N PHE A 84 -4.49 9.71 -3.84
CA PHE A 84 -4.84 8.53 -3.05
C PHE A 84 -3.77 7.43 -3.22
N GLY A 85 -3.37 7.12 -4.46
CA GLY A 85 -2.34 6.12 -4.75
C GLY A 85 -1.02 6.38 -4.04
N LYS A 86 -0.53 7.62 -4.10
CA LYS A 86 0.69 8.09 -3.42
C LYS A 86 0.62 7.89 -1.91
N GLU A 87 -0.51 8.25 -1.28
CA GLU A 87 -0.68 8.06 0.17
C GLU A 87 -0.74 6.60 0.59
N ILE A 88 -1.34 5.73 -0.23
CA ILE A 88 -1.36 4.29 0.02
C ILE A 88 0.04 3.69 -0.13
N ILE A 89 0.73 3.96 -1.24
CA ILE A 89 2.01 3.33 -1.53
C ILE A 89 3.08 3.73 -0.50
N LEU A 90 3.11 5.00 -0.05
CA LEU A 90 4.04 5.44 1.01
C LEU A 90 3.78 4.73 2.34
N ARG A 91 2.52 4.51 2.70
CA ARG A 91 2.15 3.76 3.92
C ARG A 91 2.55 2.30 3.83
N GLU A 92 2.32 1.67 2.68
CA GLU A 92 2.69 0.28 2.43
C GLU A 92 4.22 0.10 2.47
N ILE A 93 4.99 0.97 1.81
CA ILE A 93 6.46 0.94 1.84
C ILE A 93 6.96 1.09 3.28
N GLY A 94 6.49 2.11 4.01
CA GLY A 94 6.92 2.36 5.38
C GLY A 94 6.57 1.23 6.37
N HIS A 95 5.54 0.44 6.08
CA HIS A 95 5.21 -0.77 6.84
C HIS A 95 6.06 -1.96 6.40
N ALA A 96 6.22 -2.17 5.10
CA ALA A 96 7.01 -3.27 4.54
C ALA A 96 8.49 -3.17 4.94
N LEU A 97 9.07 -1.96 5.02
CA LEU A 97 10.45 -1.76 5.52
C LEU A 97 10.71 -2.34 6.91
N LYS A 98 9.65 -2.51 7.72
CA LYS A 98 9.74 -3.02 9.09
C LYS A 98 9.41 -4.50 9.21
N THR A 99 8.86 -5.10 8.17
CA THR A 99 8.20 -6.42 8.26
C THR A 99 8.58 -7.38 7.13
N ASP A 100 9.08 -6.88 6.01
CA ASP A 100 9.63 -7.69 4.93
C ASP A 100 11.05 -8.14 5.33
N GLU A 101 11.28 -9.44 5.34
CA GLU A 101 12.57 -10.02 5.69
C GLU A 101 13.55 -10.01 4.49
N SER A 102 13.00 -10.00 3.26
CA SER A 102 13.78 -10.18 2.03
C SER A 102 14.06 -8.88 1.26
N GLY A 103 13.22 -7.87 1.48
CA GLY A 103 13.20 -6.62 0.70
C GLY A 103 12.46 -6.74 -0.64
N SER A 104 12.00 -7.93 -1.04
CA SER A 104 11.31 -8.14 -2.32
C SER A 104 9.97 -7.41 -2.39
N ARG A 105 9.18 -7.41 -1.32
CA ARG A 105 7.91 -6.68 -1.27
C ARG A 105 8.16 -5.18 -1.24
N VAL A 106 9.16 -4.73 -0.48
CA VAL A 106 9.52 -3.31 -0.45
C VAL A 106 9.96 -2.85 -1.85
N GLY A 107 10.80 -3.62 -2.53
CA GLY A 107 11.24 -3.36 -3.90
C GLY A 107 10.08 -3.29 -4.90
N GLU A 108 9.14 -4.23 -4.84
CA GLU A 108 7.91 -4.20 -5.65
C GLU A 108 7.11 -2.91 -5.43
N LEU A 109 6.94 -2.49 -4.17
CA LEU A 109 6.21 -1.29 -3.84
C LEU A 109 6.94 -0.02 -4.31
N PHE A 110 8.26 0.02 -4.25
CA PHE A 110 9.04 1.11 -4.83
C PHE A 110 8.85 1.20 -6.34
N LEU A 111 8.93 0.09 -7.08
CA LEU A 111 8.69 0.11 -8.52
C LEU A 111 7.32 0.73 -8.86
N LYS A 112 6.27 0.30 -8.14
CA LYS A 112 4.92 0.87 -8.27
C LYS A 112 4.89 2.37 -7.94
N ALA A 113 5.59 2.79 -6.88
CA ALA A 113 5.67 4.20 -6.50
C ALA A 113 6.38 5.05 -7.56
N LEU A 114 7.38 4.50 -8.25
CA LEU A 114 8.10 5.21 -9.32
C LEU A 114 7.22 5.50 -10.54
N GLU A 115 6.27 4.62 -10.87
CA GLU A 115 5.26 4.86 -11.91
C GLU A 115 4.31 6.03 -11.53
N MET A 116 4.24 6.35 -10.24
CA MET A 116 3.44 7.44 -9.70
C MET A 116 4.17 8.79 -9.69
N LEU A 117 5.47 8.85 -10.02
CA LEU A 117 6.20 10.12 -10.12
C LEU A 117 5.66 10.97 -11.27
N ASP A 118 5.13 12.15 -10.96
CA ASP A 118 4.50 13.07 -11.91
C ASP A 118 4.94 14.53 -11.72
N GLY A 119 6.17 14.74 -11.24
CA GLY A 119 6.70 16.07 -10.91
C GLY A 119 6.31 16.58 -9.52
N ASP A 120 5.58 15.79 -8.75
CA ASP A 120 5.31 16.05 -7.33
C ASP A 120 6.59 15.87 -6.48
N GLU A 121 7.25 16.98 -6.19
CA GLU A 121 8.46 17.01 -5.35
C GLU A 121 8.21 16.57 -3.90
N THR A 122 7.00 16.77 -3.36
CA THR A 122 6.67 16.35 -1.99
C THR A 122 6.60 14.84 -1.90
N PHE A 123 5.93 14.22 -2.87
CA PHE A 123 5.89 12.76 -2.99
C PHE A 123 7.29 12.18 -3.23
N ARG A 124 8.06 12.78 -4.15
CA ARG A 124 9.45 12.37 -4.41
C ARG A 124 10.30 12.43 -3.15
N LEU A 125 10.26 13.53 -2.40
CA LEU A 125 11.03 13.69 -1.16
C LEU A 125 10.68 12.61 -0.14
N ARG A 126 9.39 12.37 0.10
CA ARG A 126 8.94 11.32 1.03
C ARG A 126 9.36 9.93 0.58
N LEU A 127 9.32 9.67 -0.72
CA LEU A 127 9.76 8.40 -1.30
C LEU A 127 11.28 8.23 -1.17
N SER A 128 12.07 9.28 -1.38
CA SER A 128 13.52 9.29 -1.17
C SER A 128 13.90 9.00 0.28
N MET A 129 13.20 9.59 1.25
CA MET A 129 13.44 9.30 2.68
C MET A 129 13.21 7.82 3.02
N LEU A 130 12.15 7.21 2.46
CA LEU A 130 11.91 5.77 2.62
C LEU A 130 12.98 4.94 1.89
N PHE A 131 13.49 5.43 0.76
CA PHE A 131 14.51 4.74 -0.02
C PHE A 131 15.86 4.72 0.70
N GLU A 132 16.24 5.79 1.40
CA GLU A 132 17.44 5.79 2.25
C GLU A 132 17.36 4.69 3.32
N GLU A 133 16.19 4.47 3.90
CA GLU A 133 15.96 3.38 4.84
C GLU A 133 16.03 2.01 4.14
N PHE A 134 15.48 1.88 2.93
CA PHE A 134 15.60 0.67 2.12
C PHE A 134 17.06 0.34 1.79
N GLU A 135 17.84 1.30 1.29
CA GLU A 135 19.27 1.16 0.99
C GLU A 135 20.06 0.71 2.24
N ARG A 136 19.70 1.22 3.42
CA ARG A 136 20.36 0.85 4.67
C ARG A 136 20.04 -0.59 5.12
N ILE A 137 18.80 -1.03 4.95
CA ILE A 137 18.34 -2.35 5.42
C ILE A 137 18.68 -3.45 4.42
N PHE A 138 18.48 -3.18 3.12
CA PHE A 138 18.61 -4.12 2.02
C PHE A 138 19.70 -3.67 1.02
N TYR A 139 20.88 -3.37 1.55
CA TYR A 139 21.98 -2.73 0.81
C TYR A 139 22.48 -3.53 -0.41
N ASP A 140 22.31 -4.86 -0.40
CA ASP A 140 22.71 -5.78 -1.45
C ASP A 140 21.56 -6.19 -2.38
N HIS A 141 20.35 -5.65 -2.19
CA HIS A 141 19.20 -6.00 -2.99
C HIS A 141 19.38 -5.51 -4.45
N ALA A 142 19.18 -6.41 -5.41
CA ALA A 142 19.49 -6.15 -6.83
C ALA A 142 18.78 -4.93 -7.43
N ILE A 143 17.62 -4.57 -6.87
CA ILE A 143 16.79 -3.48 -7.38
C ILE A 143 17.19 -2.08 -6.90
N THR A 144 18.08 -2.00 -5.90
CA THR A 144 18.49 -0.74 -5.28
C THR A 144 19.03 0.26 -6.29
N GLY A 145 19.87 -0.17 -7.24
CA GLY A 145 20.40 0.70 -8.30
C GLY A 145 19.33 1.22 -9.27
N ILE A 146 18.28 0.43 -9.53
CA ILE A 146 17.15 0.84 -10.39
C ILE A 146 16.33 1.93 -9.70
N ILE A 147 16.01 1.74 -8.41
CA ILE A 147 15.24 2.74 -7.65
C ILE A 147 16.05 4.03 -7.51
N ALA A 148 17.33 3.91 -7.15
CA ALA A 148 18.27 5.02 -7.02
C ALA A 148 18.31 5.92 -8.26
N SER A 149 18.50 5.32 -9.44
CA SER A 149 18.62 6.09 -10.70
C SER A 149 17.33 6.84 -11.04
N ARG A 150 16.17 6.24 -10.76
CA ARG A 150 14.86 6.86 -11.00
C ARG A 150 14.55 8.00 -10.02
N LEU A 151 14.91 7.86 -8.75
CA LEU A 151 14.66 8.89 -7.72
C LEU A 151 15.60 10.07 -7.82
N ARG A 152 16.89 9.80 -8.09
CA ARG A 152 17.93 10.83 -8.19
C ARG A 152 17.95 11.52 -9.57
N GLY A 153 17.18 10.99 -10.53
CA GLY A 153 17.28 11.33 -11.95
C GLY A 153 18.56 10.72 -12.55
N SER A 154 18.51 10.27 -13.79
CA SER A 154 19.75 9.95 -14.51
C SER A 154 20.64 11.21 -14.49
N PRO A 155 21.94 11.12 -14.17
CA PRO A 155 22.91 12.04 -14.73
C PRO A 155 23.04 11.72 -16.23
N GLU A 156 22.00 12.00 -17.02
CA GLU A 156 22.12 12.06 -18.47
C GLU A 156 22.76 13.40 -18.82
N GLY A 157 24.08 13.37 -18.68
CA GLY A 157 25.05 14.42 -18.91
C GLY A 157 26.44 13.84 -18.68
N SER A 158 26.81 12.78 -19.41
CA SER A 158 28.19 12.29 -19.51
C SER A 158 28.40 11.72 -20.91
N SER A 159 28.69 12.65 -21.83
CA SER A 159 29.04 12.44 -23.23
C SER A 159 30.27 11.56 -23.45
N PRO A 160 30.59 11.24 -24.71
CA PRO A 160 31.88 11.60 -25.28
C PRO A 160 31.84 12.99 -25.92
#